data_AF-A0A0A9WMQ4-F1
#
_entry.id   AF-A0A0A9WMQ4-F1
#
_cell.length_a   1.000
_cell.length_b   1.000
_cell.length_c   1.000
_cell.angle_alpha   90.00
_cell.angle_beta   90.00
_cell.angle_gamma   90.00
#
_symmetry.space_group_name_H-M   'P 1'
#
loop_
_entity.id
_entity.type
_entity.pdbx_description
1 polymer ?
#
loop_
_entity_poly.entity_id
_entity_poly.type
_entity_poly.pdbx_seq_one_letter_code
_entity_poly.pdbx_strand_id
1 'polypeptide(L)'
;ASMSQRHSVMLGTVVACIKDHHGRSHKFRGVLDAGSMHSFVTEKCAKLLGHTLKPFQRDVSGVNNSPLKNVLGKIDITFESPRPSLQLETEAVVVPNITPPLPQTFLDSDMWSDYRSYPLSDPEFTNPGPISFLIGADLYPDVVIGAPVVLHDHGPRLISTLFGYTVLG
;
A
#
# COMPACT_ATOMS: atom_id res chain seq x y z
N ALA A 1 30.97 -7.22 21.00
CA ALA A 1 30.29 -6.09 20.31
C ALA A 1 28.81 -6.42 20.27
N SER A 2 27.96 -5.66 20.96
CA SER A 2 26.52 -5.86 20.86
C SER A 2 26.11 -5.61 19.41
N MET A 3 25.46 -6.61 18.80
CA MET A 3 24.73 -6.39 17.56
C MET A 3 23.69 -5.32 17.85
N SER A 4 23.83 -4.14 17.25
CA SER A 4 22.74 -3.19 17.22
C SER A 4 21.58 -3.88 16.51
N GLN A 5 20.50 -4.15 17.24
CA GLN A 5 19.24 -4.54 16.61
C GLN A 5 18.87 -3.39 15.67
N ARG A 6 18.99 -3.61 14.36
CA ARG A 6 18.40 -2.72 13.38
C ARG A 6 16.89 -2.83 13.58
N HIS A 7 16.27 -1.79 14.13
CA HIS A 7 14.83 -1.62 14.11
C HIS A 7 14.41 -1.49 12.63
N SER A 8 14.10 -2.61 11.99
CA SER A 8 13.47 -2.63 10.68
C SER A 8 11.98 -2.47 10.91
N VAL A 9 11.44 -1.30 10.60
CA VAL A 9 9.99 -1.05 10.63
C VAL A 9 9.36 -1.78 9.45
N MET A 10 8.34 -2.58 9.72
CA MET A 10 7.51 -3.25 8.73
C MET A 10 6.32 -2.35 8.41
N LEU A 11 6.31 -1.85 7.16
CA LEU A 11 5.17 -1.09 6.65
C LEU A 11 4.06 -2.02 6.17
N GLY A 12 2.83 -1.54 6.34
CA GLY A 12 1.63 -2.30 6.05
C GLY A 12 1.41 -2.47 4.55
N THR A 13 1.94 -3.55 3.99
CA THR A 13 1.80 -3.88 2.57
C THR A 13 0.49 -4.60 2.27
N VAL A 14 0.00 -4.43 1.04
CA VAL A 14 -1.27 -4.98 0.56
C VAL A 14 -1.18 -5.30 -0.93
N VAL A 15 -1.82 -6.39 -1.36
CA VAL A 15 -2.04 -6.71 -2.78
C VAL A 15 -3.51 -6.47 -3.10
N ALA A 16 -3.77 -5.62 -4.09
CA ALA A 16 -5.11 -5.30 -4.54
C ALA A 16 -5.26 -5.50 -6.05
N CYS A 17 -6.45 -5.90 -6.48
CA CYS A 17 -6.85 -5.90 -7.88
C CYS A 17 -7.33 -4.50 -8.27
N ILE A 18 -6.84 -3.99 -9.40
CA ILE A 18 -7.18 -2.67 -9.92
C ILE A 18 -7.60 -2.83 -11.38
N LYS A 19 -8.70 -2.18 -11.77
CA LYS A 19 -9.21 -2.24 -13.14
C LYS A 19 -8.47 -1.28 -14.06
N ASP A 20 -8.03 -1.79 -15.22
CA ASP A 20 -7.55 -0.94 -16.31
C ASP A 20 -8.72 -0.25 -17.04
N HIS A 21 -8.39 0.65 -17.97
CA HIS A 21 -9.37 1.38 -18.79
C HIS A 21 -10.25 0.49 -19.70
N HIS A 22 -9.87 -0.79 -19.88
CA HIS A 22 -10.67 -1.80 -20.57
C HIS A 22 -11.50 -2.66 -19.61
N GLY A 23 -11.48 -2.36 -18.30
CA GLY A 23 -12.18 -3.11 -17.27
C GLY A 23 -11.51 -4.42 -16.86
N ARG A 24 -10.28 -4.69 -17.31
CA ARG A 24 -9.53 -5.90 -16.92
C ARG A 24 -8.83 -5.68 -15.59
N SER A 25 -8.85 -6.71 -14.75
CA SER A 25 -8.27 -6.67 -13.41
C SER A 25 -6.77 -6.99 -13.43
N HIS A 26 -5.98 -6.15 -12.78
CA HIS A 26 -4.54 -6.32 -12.61
C HIS A 26 -4.18 -6.30 -11.13
N LYS A 27 -3.33 -7.24 -10.70
CA LYS A 27 -2.85 -7.29 -9.31
C LYS A 27 -1.63 -6.41 -9.15
N PHE A 28 -1.69 -5.53 -8.16
CA PHE A 28 -0.57 -4.68 -7.77
C PHE A 28 -0.30 -4.82 -6.27
N ARG A 29 0.96 -4.61 -5.90
CA ARG A 29 1.37 -4.46 -4.51
C ARG A 29 1.41 -2.98 -4.17
N GLY A 30 0.89 -2.63 -3.00
CA GLY A 30 0.83 -1.29 -2.47
C GLY A 30 1.15 -1.24 -0.98
N VAL A 31 1.03 -0.05 -0.41
CA VAL A 31 1.22 0.22 1.02
C VAL A 31 0.06 1.06 1.55
N LEU A 32 -0.33 0.80 2.80
CA LEU A 32 -1.31 1.60 3.53
C LEU A 32 -0.60 2.69 4.32
N ASP A 33 -1.02 3.94 4.16
CA ASP A 33 -0.42 5.08 4.86
C ASP A 33 -1.47 6.15 5.22
N ALA A 34 -1.93 6.12 6.47
CA ALA A 34 -2.85 7.13 7.00
C ALA A 34 -2.21 8.53 7.10
N GLY A 35 -0.88 8.65 7.02
CA GLY A 35 -0.16 9.93 7.03
C GLY A 35 -0.16 10.65 5.68
N SER A 36 -0.54 9.97 4.60
CA SER A 36 -0.65 10.54 3.27
C SER A 36 -2.07 11.05 3.02
N MET A 37 -2.25 12.36 2.80
CA MET A 37 -3.58 12.94 2.55
C MET A 37 -4.29 12.41 1.29
N HIS A 38 -3.52 11.92 0.33
CA HIS A 38 -3.99 11.42 -0.96
C HIS A 38 -3.50 10.00 -1.19
N SER A 39 -4.22 9.24 -2.00
CA SER A 39 -3.71 8.01 -2.59
C SER A 39 -2.80 8.32 -3.77
N PHE A 40 -1.82 7.45 -4.01
CA PHE A 40 -0.82 7.61 -5.07
C PHE A 40 -0.69 6.35 -5.91
N VAL A 41 -0.28 6.53 -7.16
CA VAL A 41 0.20 5.44 -8.02
C VAL A 41 1.51 5.81 -8.68
N THR A 42 2.32 4.80 -8.95
CA THR A 42 3.53 4.99 -9.76
C THR A 42 3.17 5.26 -11.22
N GLU A 43 4.02 6.01 -11.93
CA GLU A 43 3.89 6.23 -13.38
C GLU A 43 3.83 4.90 -14.14
N LYS A 44 4.62 3.90 -13.73
CA LYS A 44 4.59 2.55 -14.31
C LYS A 44 3.22 1.90 -14.15
N CYS A 45 2.62 1.98 -12.96
CA CYS A 45 1.27 1.48 -12.70
C CYS A 45 0.22 2.22 -13.55
N ALA A 46 0.26 3.55 -13.58
CA ALA A 46 -0.66 4.37 -14.37
C ALA A 46 -0.62 4.02 -15.87
N LYS A 47 0.59 3.84 -16.44
CA LYS A 47 0.76 3.42 -17.84
C LYS A 47 0.15 2.04 -18.12
N LEU A 48 0.30 1.09 -17.20
CA LEU A 48 -0.28 -0.25 -17.34
C LEU A 48 -1.81 -0.22 -17.26
N LEU A 49 -2.38 0.63 -16.42
CA LEU A 49 -3.82 0.81 -16.29
C LEU A 49 -4.44 1.55 -17.50
N GLY A 50 -3.64 2.30 -18.26
CA GLY A 50 -4.08 2.97 -19.49
C GLY A 50 -5.06 4.12 -19.30
N HIS A 51 -5.25 4.59 -18.06
CA HIS A 51 -6.11 5.74 -17.76
C HIS A 51 -5.50 7.05 -18.24
N THR A 52 -6.34 7.99 -18.69
CA THR A 52 -5.91 9.31 -19.12
C THR A 52 -5.50 10.16 -17.93
N LEU A 53 -4.29 10.74 -17.98
CA LEU A 53 -3.83 11.70 -16.98
C LEU A 53 -4.72 12.95 -17.01
N LYS A 54 -5.21 13.34 -15.83
CA LYS A 54 -5.91 14.61 -15.62
C LYS A 54 -4.96 15.60 -14.94
N PRO A 55 -5.10 16.91 -15.20
CA PRO A 55 -4.37 17.93 -14.47
C PRO A 55 -4.59 17.82 -12.96
N PHE A 56 -3.51 17.99 -12.21
CA PHE A 56 -3.54 18.05 -10.76
C PHE A 56 -3.02 19.43 -10.32
N GLN A 57 -3.92 20.28 -9.83
CA GLN A 57 -3.65 21.70 -9.55
C GLN A 57 -3.34 21.99 -8.06
N ARG A 58 -3.16 20.96 -7.23
CA ARG A 58 -2.87 21.15 -5.80
C ARG A 58 -1.38 20.97 -5.54
N ASP A 59 -0.84 21.73 -4.60
CA ASP A 59 0.47 21.44 -4.05
C ASP A 59 0.37 20.24 -3.11
N VAL A 60 1.14 19.20 -3.39
CA VAL A 60 1.35 18.10 -2.45
C VAL A 60 2.74 18.28 -1.88
N SER A 61 2.83 18.31 -0.56
CA SER A 61 4.09 18.40 0.17
C SER A 61 4.27 17.17 1.04
N GLY A 62 5.50 16.66 1.09
CA GLY A 62 5.90 15.62 2.03
C GLY A 62 6.29 16.20 3.39
N VAL A 63 6.97 15.37 4.17
CA VAL A 63 7.52 15.75 5.48
C VAL A 63 8.37 17.02 5.36
N ASN A 64 8.26 17.90 6.34
CA ASN A 64 8.94 19.20 6.38
C ASN A 64 8.49 20.19 5.27
N ASN A 65 7.22 20.11 4.85
CA ASN A 65 6.67 20.93 3.76
C ASN A 65 7.48 20.84 2.46
N SER A 66 8.17 19.71 2.23
CA SER A 66 8.99 19.51 1.05
C SER A 66 8.07 19.30 -0.16
N PRO A 67 8.07 20.18 -1.17
CA PRO A 67 7.19 20.01 -2.32
C PRO A 67 7.50 18.70 -3.03
N LEU A 68 6.47 17.92 -3.36
CA LEU A 68 6.64 16.74 -4.20
C LEU A 68 7.12 17.19 -5.59
N LYS A 69 8.24 16.61 -6.02
CA LYS A 69 8.78 16.86 -7.36
C LYS A 69 8.16 15.87 -8.34
N ASN A 70 8.01 16.31 -9.58
CA ASN A 70 7.63 15.47 -10.73
C ASN A 70 6.25 14.80 -10.60
N VAL A 71 5.27 15.48 -10.01
CA VAL A 71 3.86 15.04 -10.09
C VAL A 71 3.41 15.13 -11.55
N LEU A 72 2.92 14.02 -12.11
CA LEU A 72 2.54 13.94 -13.52
C LEU A 72 1.07 14.28 -13.77
N GLY A 73 0.26 14.31 -12.71
CA GLY A 73 -1.18 14.50 -12.76
C GLY A 73 -1.88 13.55 -11.80
N LYS A 74 -3.14 13.24 -12.09
CA LYS A 74 -3.93 12.23 -11.39
C LYS A 74 -4.67 11.32 -12.36
N ILE A 75 -5.05 10.12 -11.91
CA ILE A 75 -5.93 9.20 -12.63
C ILE A 75 -7.07 8.75 -11.71
N ASP A 76 -8.21 8.40 -12.30
CA ASP A 76 -9.25 7.69 -11.55
C ASP A 76 -8.83 6.24 -11.41
N ILE A 77 -8.97 5.69 -10.20
CA ILE A 77 -8.63 4.30 -9.91
C ILE A 77 -9.77 3.64 -9.15
N THR A 78 -10.08 2.40 -9.53
CA THR A 78 -11.06 1.56 -8.84
C THR A 78 -10.35 0.30 -8.36
N PHE A 79 -10.23 0.16 -7.04
CA PHE A 79 -9.79 -1.09 -6.42
C PHE A 79 -10.98 -2.03 -6.31
N GLU A 80 -10.75 -3.29 -6.66
CA GLU A 80 -11.75 -4.33 -6.46
C GLU A 80 -11.82 -4.72 -4.99
N SER A 81 -13.03 -4.68 -4.47
CA SER A 81 -13.34 -5.20 -3.14
C SER A 81 -13.86 -6.63 -3.26
N PRO A 82 -13.50 -7.53 -2.31
CA PRO A 82 -14.17 -8.82 -2.18
C PRO A 82 -15.64 -8.67 -1.78
N ARG A 83 -16.10 -7.46 -1.39
CA ARG A 83 -17.51 -7.14 -1.18
C ARG A 83 -18.05 -6.44 -2.44
N PRO A 84 -18.90 -7.10 -3.26
CA PRO A 84 -19.37 -6.54 -4.54
C PRO A 84 -20.10 -5.20 -4.42
N SER A 85 -20.69 -4.92 -3.25
CA SER A 85 -21.41 -3.68 -2.96
C SER A 85 -20.51 -2.50 -2.60
N LEU A 86 -19.20 -2.71 -2.42
CA LEU A 86 -18.25 -1.68 -2.01
C LEU A 86 -17.20 -1.51 -3.11
N GLN A 87 -17.32 -0.48 -3.92
CA GLN A 87 -16.23 -0.09 -4.83
C GLN A 87 -15.36 0.95 -4.12
N LEU A 88 -14.05 0.72 -4.11
CA LEU A 88 -13.09 1.66 -3.56
C LEU A 88 -12.52 2.49 -4.71
N GLU A 89 -13.04 3.71 -4.85
CA GLU A 89 -12.68 4.62 -5.93
C GLU A 89 -11.98 5.86 -5.40
N THR A 90 -10.92 6.30 -6.07
CA THR A 90 -10.25 7.57 -5.75
C THR A 90 -9.60 8.20 -6.98
N GLU A 91 -9.25 9.48 -6.86
CA GLU A 91 -8.36 10.17 -7.77
C GLU A 91 -6.92 10.04 -7.26
N ALA A 92 -6.17 9.05 -7.77
CA ALA A 92 -4.81 8.81 -7.33
C ALA A 92 -3.81 9.75 -8.02
N VAL A 93 -2.93 10.37 -7.23
CA VAL A 93 -1.86 11.23 -7.72
C VAL A 93 -0.75 10.38 -8.34
N VAL A 94 -0.33 10.72 -9.56
CA VAL A 94 0.68 9.96 -10.30
C VAL A 94 2.06 10.53 -10.03
N VAL A 95 2.94 9.70 -9.47
CA VAL A 95 4.34 10.03 -9.14
C VAL A 95 5.30 9.03 -9.79
N PRO A 96 6.58 9.38 -10.02
CA PRO A 96 7.53 8.45 -10.65
C PRO A 96 7.74 7.18 -9.80
N ASN A 97 7.89 7.36 -8.48
CA ASN A 97 8.06 6.30 -7.50
C ASN A 97 7.44 6.72 -6.16
N ILE A 98 6.98 5.75 -5.37
CA ILE A 98 6.42 5.98 -4.03
C ILE A 98 7.48 5.75 -2.96
N THR A 99 8.14 4.59 -3.00
CA THR A 99 9.13 4.14 -2.03
C THR A 99 10.03 3.09 -2.68
N PRO A 100 11.26 2.84 -2.17
CA PRO A 100 12.04 1.66 -2.54
C PRO A 100 11.25 0.35 -2.30
N PRO A 101 11.71 -0.79 -2.83
CA PRO A 101 11.08 -2.08 -2.56
C PRO A 101 10.89 -2.34 -1.07
N LEU A 102 9.74 -2.92 -0.71
CA LEU A 102 9.39 -3.27 0.66
C LEU A 102 9.20 -4.80 0.80
N PRO A 103 9.63 -5.39 1.93
CA PRO A 103 10.64 -4.85 2.84
C PRO A 103 11.96 -4.56 2.10
N GLN A 104 12.82 -3.72 2.66
CA GLN A 104 14.09 -3.36 2.01
C GLN A 104 15.06 -4.55 1.92
N THR A 105 14.89 -5.54 2.79
CA THR A 105 15.63 -6.81 2.81
C THR A 105 14.67 -7.95 3.06
N PHE A 106 15.05 -9.17 2.65
CA PHE A 106 14.32 -10.37 3.04
C PHE A 106 14.23 -10.49 4.56
N LEU A 107 13.06 -10.90 5.04
CA LEU A 107 12.82 -11.13 6.45
C LEU A 107 12.78 -12.63 6.69
N ASP A 108 13.83 -13.15 7.29
CA ASP A 108 13.98 -14.57 7.60
C ASP A 108 13.75 -14.78 9.11
N SER A 109 12.64 -15.43 9.44
CA SER A 109 12.26 -15.77 10.82
C SER A 109 11.15 -16.82 10.83
N ASP A 110 11.26 -17.80 11.72
CA ASP A 110 10.24 -18.85 11.89
C ASP A 110 8.90 -18.28 12.39
N MET A 111 8.94 -17.12 13.08
CA MET A 111 7.74 -16.44 13.58
C MET A 111 6.74 -16.12 12.46
N TRP A 112 7.21 -15.96 11.21
CA TRP A 112 6.34 -15.64 10.09
C TRP A 112 5.34 -16.75 9.76
N SER A 113 5.58 -17.98 10.24
CA SER A 113 4.59 -19.07 10.16
C SER A 113 3.28 -18.74 10.88
N ASP A 114 3.35 -18.10 12.06
CA ASP A 114 2.18 -17.70 12.83
C ASP A 114 1.35 -16.64 12.08
N TYR A 115 2.00 -15.69 11.42
CA TYR A 115 1.32 -14.67 10.60
C TYR A 115 0.68 -15.27 9.35
N ARG A 116 1.38 -16.21 8.68
CA ARG A 116 0.88 -16.87 7.46
C ARG A 116 -0.31 -17.80 7.70
N SER A 117 -0.67 -18.05 8.96
CA SER A 117 -1.92 -18.74 9.31
C SER A 117 -3.18 -17.88 9.08
N TYR A 118 -3.02 -16.57 8.87
CA TYR A 118 -4.11 -15.62 8.58
C TYR A 118 -4.25 -15.39 7.07
N PRO A 119 -5.46 -14.99 6.60
CA PRO A 119 -5.63 -14.53 5.22
C PRO A 119 -4.95 -13.17 5.05
N LEU A 120 -3.68 -13.17 4.62
CA LEU A 120 -2.85 -11.97 4.53
C LEU A 120 -3.24 -11.09 3.33
N SER A 121 -3.24 -9.77 3.54
CA SER A 121 -3.38 -8.76 2.50
C SER A 121 -2.23 -8.80 1.49
N ASP A 122 -1.04 -9.19 1.95
CA ASP A 122 0.15 -9.42 1.12
C ASP A 122 0.84 -10.72 1.57
N PRO A 123 0.62 -11.85 0.86
CA PRO A 123 1.27 -13.11 1.20
C PRO A 123 2.81 -13.07 1.12
N GLU A 124 3.36 -12.13 0.34
CA GLU A 124 4.79 -11.97 0.10
C GLU A 124 5.38 -10.80 0.93
N PHE A 125 4.74 -10.44 2.05
CA PHE A 125 5.16 -9.33 2.91
C PHE A 125 6.60 -9.45 3.46
N THR A 126 7.19 -10.65 3.46
CA THR A 126 8.58 -10.90 3.87
C THR A 126 9.61 -10.71 2.74
N ASN A 127 9.15 -10.55 1.50
CA ASN A 127 9.97 -10.58 0.30
C ASN A 127 10.05 -9.17 -0.31
N PRO A 128 11.25 -8.61 -0.55
CA PRO A 128 11.39 -7.30 -1.19
C PRO A 128 10.68 -7.25 -2.53
N GLY A 129 9.78 -6.28 -2.69
CA GLY A 129 9.05 -6.12 -3.94
C GLY A 129 8.64 -4.66 -4.20
N PRO A 130 8.40 -4.31 -5.48
CA PRO A 130 8.06 -2.95 -5.86
C PRO A 130 6.67 -2.56 -5.35
N ILE A 131 6.54 -1.29 -4.95
CA ILE A 131 5.27 -0.68 -4.53
C ILE A 131 4.71 0.14 -5.69
N SER A 132 3.52 -0.24 -6.14
CA SER A 132 2.86 0.34 -7.32
C SER A 132 1.82 1.40 -6.96
N PHE A 133 1.24 1.32 -5.76
CA PHE A 133 0.27 2.27 -5.23
C PHE A 133 0.44 2.50 -3.72
N LEU A 134 -0.11 3.60 -3.24
CA LEU A 134 -0.26 3.94 -1.83
C LEU A 134 -1.72 4.31 -1.59
N ILE A 135 -2.32 3.73 -0.55
CA ILE A 135 -3.67 4.11 -0.07
C ILE A 135 -3.49 5.11 1.06
N GLY A 136 -3.93 6.35 0.79
CA GLY A 136 -3.87 7.47 1.72
C GLY A 136 -5.11 7.56 2.61
N ALA A 137 -5.16 8.62 3.42
CA ALA A 137 -6.25 8.96 4.32
C ALA A 137 -7.60 9.17 3.61
N ASP A 138 -7.60 9.38 2.30
CA ASP A 138 -8.80 9.46 1.45
C ASP A 138 -9.54 8.12 1.35
N LEU A 139 -8.85 7.00 1.49
CA LEU A 139 -9.42 5.64 1.43
C LEU A 139 -9.12 4.80 2.67
N TYR A 140 -8.13 5.18 3.48
CA TYR A 140 -7.69 4.41 4.63
C TYR A 140 -8.81 4.01 5.61
N PRO A 141 -9.77 4.90 5.96
CA PRO A 141 -10.86 4.55 6.87
C PRO A 141 -11.82 3.48 6.34
N ASP A 142 -11.99 3.41 5.02
CA ASP A 142 -12.82 2.39 4.38
C ASP A 142 -12.08 1.05 4.24
N VAL A 143 -10.75 1.11 4.11
CA VAL A 143 -9.88 -0.06 3.95
C VAL A 143 -9.61 -0.78 5.25
N VAL A 144 -9.40 -0.06 6.37
CA VAL A 144 -9.16 -0.67 7.68
C VAL A 144 -10.48 -0.90 8.40
N ILE A 145 -10.82 -2.16 8.66
CA ILE A 145 -12.18 -2.56 9.05
C ILE A 145 -12.30 -3.20 10.43
N GLY A 146 -11.20 -3.38 11.15
CA GLY A 146 -11.21 -4.10 12.42
C GLY A 146 -10.05 -3.75 13.34
N ALA A 147 -10.16 -4.22 14.57
CA ALA A 147 -9.13 -4.03 15.57
C ALA A 147 -7.84 -4.82 15.21
N PRO A 148 -6.66 -4.30 15.58
CA PRO A 148 -5.41 -5.04 15.46
C PRO A 148 -5.42 -6.34 16.26
N VAL A 149 -4.79 -7.39 15.73
CA VAL A 149 -4.53 -8.65 16.43
C VAL A 149 -3.06 -8.70 16.85
N VAL A 150 -2.83 -9.13 18.09
CA VAL A 150 -1.51 -9.31 18.69
C VAL A 150 -1.17 -10.80 18.66
N LEU A 151 -0.10 -11.19 17.96
CA LEU A 151 0.42 -12.57 17.98
C LEU A 151 1.59 -12.74 18.95
N HIS A 152 2.45 -11.72 19.06
CA HIS A 152 3.57 -11.70 20.00
C HIS A 152 3.68 -10.31 20.63
N ASP A 153 4.04 -10.22 21.91
CA ASP A 153 4.09 -8.95 22.65
C ASP A 153 4.96 -7.88 21.95
N HIS A 154 6.11 -8.30 21.40
CA HIS A 154 7.07 -7.45 20.70
C HIS A 154 7.11 -7.68 19.17
N GLY A 155 6.16 -8.42 18.61
CA GLY A 155 6.05 -8.64 17.16
C GLY A 155 5.17 -7.61 16.46
N PRO A 156 5.21 -7.55 15.12
CA PRO A 156 4.27 -6.74 14.38
C PRO A 156 2.81 -7.15 14.65
N ARG A 157 1.90 -6.23 14.36
CA ARG A 157 0.46 -6.42 14.52
C ARG A 157 -0.15 -6.86 13.19
N LEU A 158 -1.19 -7.67 13.26
CA LEU A 158 -2.07 -7.93 12.13
C LEU A 158 -3.18 -6.89 12.14
N ILE A 159 -3.23 -6.05 11.12
CA ILE A 159 -4.28 -5.03 10.92
C ILE A 159 -5.34 -5.62 10.01
N SER A 160 -6.58 -5.67 10.47
CA SER A 160 -7.70 -6.18 9.66
C SER A 160 -8.11 -5.17 8.59
N THR A 161 -8.08 -5.58 7.33
CA THR A 161 -8.40 -4.74 6.17
C THR A 161 -9.42 -5.42 5.25
N LEU A 162 -9.98 -4.66 4.31
CA LEU A 162 -10.82 -5.19 3.23
C LEU A 162 -10.13 -6.26 2.38
N PHE A 163 -8.79 -6.28 2.33
CA PHE A 163 -8.01 -7.19 1.49
C PHE A 163 -7.45 -8.40 2.26
N GLY A 164 -7.72 -8.51 3.57
CA GLY A 164 -7.10 -9.49 4.46
C GLY A 164 -6.42 -8.82 5.65
N TYR A 165 -5.49 -9.52 6.29
CA TYR A 165 -4.69 -8.97 7.38
C TYR A 165 -3.35 -8.45 6.86
N THR A 166 -3.10 -7.16 7.10
CA THR A 166 -1.82 -6.53 6.80
C THR A 166 -0.90 -6.64 8.02
N VAL A 167 0.35 -7.06 7.82
CA VAL A 167 1.36 -7.11 8.88
C VAL A 167 2.05 -5.74 8.99
N LEU A 168 2.05 -5.13 10.17
CA LEU A 168 2.55 -3.77 10.42
C LEU A 168 3.21 -3.67 11.80
N GLY A 169 4.41 -3.09 11.92
CA GLY A 169 5.06 -2.88 13.22
C GLY A 169 6.53 -2.51 13.16
#